data_AF-X0WP37-F1
#
_entry.id   AF-X0WP37-F1
#
_cell.length_a   1.000
_cell.length_b   1.000
_cell.length_c   1.000
_cell.angle_alpha   90.00
_cell.angle_beta   90.00
_cell.angle_gamma   90.00
#
_symmetry.space_group_name_H-M   'P 1'
#
loop_
_entity.id
_entity.type
_entity.pdbx_description
1 polymer ?
#
loop_
_entity_poly.entity_id
_entity_poly.type
_entity_poly.pdbx_seq_one_letter_code
_entity_poly.pdbx_strand_id
1 'polypeptide(L)' 'MDTKILEEIGLTQGEIKTYLALLKLGSSSTGPIAKESQVSRSKLYSI' A
#
# COMPACT_ATOMS: atom_id res chain seq x y z
N MET A 1 4.61 4.73 -12.44
CA MET A 1 3.41 5.53 -12.14
C MET A 1 3.87 6.71 -11.31
N ASP A 2 3.45 7.93 -11.64
CA ASP A 2 3.76 9.10 -10.81
C ASP A 2 2.89 9.06 -9.55
N THR A 3 3.51 8.96 -8.37
CA THR A 3 2.82 8.88 -7.07
C THR A 3 2.78 10.22 -6.34
N LYS A 4 3.36 11.30 -6.90
CA LYS A 4 3.43 12.61 -6.23
C LYS A 4 2.07 13.14 -5.82
N ILE A 5 1.06 12.97 -6.67
CA ILE A 5 -0.30 13.41 -6.34
C ILE A 5 -0.85 12.73 -5.08
N LEU A 6 -0.47 11.48 -4.81
CA LEU A 6 -0.89 10.76 -3.62
C LEU A 6 -0.18 11.28 -2.36
N GLU A 7 1.09 11.66 -2.50
CA GLU A 7 1.86 12.29 -1.42
C GLU A 7 1.31 13.70 -1.10
N GLU A 8 0.98 14.48 -2.13
CA GLU A 8 0.45 15.84 -2.00
C GLU A 8 -0.93 15.89 -1.32
N ILE A 9 -1.75 14.85 -1.51
CA ILE A 9 -3.03 14.70 -0.78
C ILE A 9 -2.85 14.10 0.63
N GLY A 10 -1.60 13.84 1.04
CA GLY A 10 -1.25 13.48 2.41
C GLY A 10 -1.02 11.98 2.67
N LEU A 11 -1.00 11.11 1.65
CA LEU A 11 -0.69 9.70 1.89
C LEU A 11 0.79 9.51 2.20
N THR A 12 1.07 8.64 3.17
CA THR A 12 2.43 8.18 3.42
C THR A 12 2.91 7.21 2.34
N GLN A 13 4.23 7.05 2.21
CA GLN A 13 4.81 6.05 1.30
C GLN A 13 4.30 4.61 1.58
N GLY A 14 3.93 4.30 2.83
CA GLY A 14 3.36 2.99 3.17
C GLY A 14 1.94 2.83 2.65
N GLU A 15 1.10 3.85 2.85
CA GLU A 15 -0.27 3.90 2.32
C GLU A 15 -0.28 3.81 0.80
N ILE A 16 0.57 4.58 0.12
CA ILE A 16 0.67 4.56 -1.35
C ILE A 16 0.98 3.16 -1.86
N LYS A 17 2.01 2.51 -1.32
CA LYS A 17 2.40 1.15 -1.72
C LYS A 17 1.30 0.13 -1.45
N THR A 18 0.60 0.27 -0.32
CA THR A 18 -0.50 -0.61 0.08
C THR A 18 -1.70 -0.44 -0.85
N TYR A 19 -2.07 0.81 -1.15
CA TYR A 19 -3.14 1.17 -2.05
C TYR A 19 -2.89 0.62 -3.47
N LEU A 20 -1.68 0.82 -4.01
CA LEU A 20 -1.32 0.29 -5.32
C LEU A 20 -1.31 -1.25 -5.34
N ALA A 21 -0.86 -1.90 -4.27
CA ALA A 21 -0.93 -3.36 -4.15
C ALA A 21 -2.37 -3.87 -4.15
N LEU A 22 -3.28 -3.19 -3.45
CA LEU A 22 -4.71 -3.50 -3.46
C LEU A 22 -5.35 -3.29 -4.84
N LEU A 23 -5.01 -2.22 -5.55
CA LEU A 23 -5.50 -2.01 -6.93
C LEU A 23 -5.06 -3.13 -7.87
N LYS A 24 -3.86 -3.69 -7.67
CA LYS A 24 -3.33 -4.79 -8.47
C LYS A 24 -3.91 -6.15 -8.11
N LEU A 25 -4.06 -6.44 -6.82
CA LEU A 25 -4.48 -7.75 -6.31
C LEU A 25 -6.01 -7.89 -6.19
N GLY A 26 -6.73 -6.77 -6.03
CA GLY A 26 -8.12 -6.77 -5.58
C GLY A 26 -8.25 -7.12 -4.10
N SER A 27 -9.42 -7.65 -3.72
CA SER A 27 -9.67 -8.13 -2.35
C SER A 27 -8.72 -9.27 -2.00
N SER A 28 -7.79 -9.00 -1.08
CA SER A 28 -6.73 -9.92 -0.69
C SER A 28 -6.47 -9.83 0.81
N SER A 29 -5.86 -10.87 1.38
CA SER A 29 -5.38 -10.86 2.76
C SER A 29 -4.05 -10.10 2.90
N THR A 30 -3.66 -9.80 4.15
CA THR A 30 -2.45 -9.02 4.48
C THR A 30 -1.14 -9.68 4.06
N GLY A 31 -1.11 -11.02 3.92
CA GLY A 31 0.08 -11.76 3.48
C GLY A 31 0.51 -11.41 2.05
N PRO A 32 -0.36 -11.61 1.05
CA PRO A 32 -0.10 -11.19 -0.33
C PRO A 32 0.11 -9.69 -0.47
N ILE A 33 -0.65 -8.86 0.26
CA ILE A 33 -0.49 -7.39 0.23
C ILE A 33 0.90 -6.99 0.71
N ALA A 34 1.42 -7.57 1.80
CA ALA A 34 2.78 -7.30 2.28
C ALA A 34 3.85 -7.68 1.25
N LYS A 35 3.65 -8.79 0.55
CA LYS A 35 4.58 -9.25 -0.49
C LYS A 35 4.58 -8.31 -1.70
N GLU A 36 3.42 -7.82 -2.12
CA GLU A 36 3.31 -6.93 -3.27
C GLU A 36 3.74 -5.49 -2.94
N SER A 37 3.26 -4.94 -1.82
CA SER A 37 3.57 -3.57 -1.39
C SER A 37 4.98 -3.39 -0.84
N GLN A 38 5.67 -4.48 -0.47
CA GLN A 38 6.95 -4.44 0.26
C GLN A 38 6.86 -3.66 1.59
N VAL A 39 5.67 -3.65 2.21
CA VAL A 39 5.41 -3.08 3.53
C VAL A 39 5.36 -4.21 4.54
N SER A 40 5.94 -4.00 5.74
CA SER A 40 5.90 -5.01 6.79
C SER A 40 4.47 -5.29 7.23
N ARG A 41 4.15 -6.56 7.50
CA ARG A 41 2.81 -6.97 7.92
C ARG A 41 2.32 -6.24 9.16
N SER A 42 3.21 -5.97 10.13
CA SER A 42 2.86 -5.21 11.33
C SER A 42 2.39 -3.79 11.01
N LYS A 43 3.01 -3.14 10.03
CA LYS A 43 2.65 -1.78 9.61
C LYS A 43 1.35 -1.74 8.82
N LEU A 44 1.04 -2.79 8.05
CA LEU A 44 -0.23 -2.90 7.32
C LEU A 44 -1.47 -2.90 8.22
N TYR A 45 -1.37 -3.36 9.47
CA TYR A 45 -2.49 -3.30 10.43
C TYR A 45 -2.69 -1.91 11.04
N SER A 46 -1.75 -0.99 10.82
CA SER A 46 -1.76 0.38 11.36
C SER A 46 -1.96 1.45 10.27
N ILE A 47 -2.20 1.02 9.03
CA ILE A 47 -2.56 1.85 7.89
C ILE A 47 -4.07 1.78 7.71
#